data_AF-A0A8X6MK08-F1
#
_entry.id   AF-A0A8X6MK08-F1
#
_cell.length_a   1.000
_cell.length_b   1.000
_cell.length_c   1.000
_cell.angle_alpha   90.00
_cell.angle_beta   90.00
_cell.angle_gamma   90.00
#
_symmetry.space_group_name_H-M   'P 1'
#
loop_
_entity.id
_entity.type
_entity.pdbx_description
1 polymer ?
#
loop_
_entity_poly.entity_id
_entity_poly.type
_entity_poly.pdbx_seq_one_letter_code
_entity_poly.pdbx_strand_id
1 'polypeptide(L)'
;MFSIVAIGLLLVILKFNLFYAGWTGPITMKAGVRQGSPLSAILFNLSLEQILRTGVSAPGYHLYGHELKCLAYADDLLLLSDSSLALQQNIDYLQCRGFGRP
;
A
#
# COMPACT_ATOMS: atom_id res chain seq x y z
N MET A 1 13.33 35.41 28.95
CA MET A 1 13.87 34.05 28.77
C MET A 1 13.05 32.98 29.50
N PHE A 2 12.65 33.20 30.77
CA PHE A 2 11.84 32.25 31.56
C PHE A 2 10.46 31.89 30.98
N SER A 3 9.81 32.79 30.23
CA SER A 3 8.46 32.55 29.70
C SER A 3 8.40 31.54 28.53
N ILE A 4 9.47 31.43 27.72
CA ILE A 4 9.50 30.52 26.57
C ILE A 4 9.68 29.07 27.03
N VAL A 5 10.52 28.87 28.06
CA VAL A 5 10.74 27.54 28.68
C VAL A 5 9.46 27.04 29.35
N ALA A 6 8.71 27.92 30.01
CA ALA A 6 7.43 27.58 30.65
C ALA A 6 6.35 27.17 29.62
N ILE A 7 6.26 27.87 28.48
CA ILE A 7 5.34 27.51 27.38
C ILE A 7 5.76 26.18 26.75
N GLY A 8 7.06 25.96 26.53
CA GLY A 8 7.57 24.69 26.02
C GLY A 8 7.25 23.51 26.94
N LEU A 9 7.44 23.68 28.26
CA LEU A 9 7.10 22.67 29.25
C LEU A 9 5.58 22.40 29.32
N LEU A 10 4.75 23.45 29.24
CA LEU A 10 3.30 23.33 29.23
C LEU A 10 2.80 22.57 27.99
N LEU A 11 3.37 22.83 26.81
CA LEU A 11 3.05 22.12 25.57
C LEU A 11 3.45 20.65 25.65
N VAL A 12 4.59 20.32 26.24
CA VAL A 12 5.02 18.92 26.44
C VAL A 12 4.05 18.20 27.40
N ILE A 13 3.66 18.84 28.50
CA ILE A 13 2.71 18.27 29.48
C ILE A 13 1.32 18.07 28.87
N LEU A 14 0.82 19.02 28.07
CA LEU A 14 -0.45 18.91 27.35
C LEU A 14 -0.42 17.77 26.33
N LYS A 15 0.68 17.63 25.57
CA LYS A 15 0.86 16.56 24.59
C LYS A 15 0.91 15.18 25.27
N PHE A 16 1.54 15.10 26.45
CA PHE A 16 1.57 13.89 27.26
C PHE A 16 0.19 13.55 27.85
N ASN A 17 -0.54 14.52 28.39
CA ASN A 17 -1.89 14.31 28.92
C ASN A 17 -2.91 13.92 27.84
N LEU A 18 -2.85 14.55 26.65
CA LEU A 18 -3.66 14.11 25.51
C LEU A 18 -3.34 12.67 25.10
N PHE A 19 -2.07 12.27 25.17
CA PHE A 19 -1.65 10.90 24.84
C PHE A 19 -2.15 9.89 25.90
N TYR A 20 -2.14 10.26 27.19
CA TYR A 20 -2.64 9.42 28.28
C TYR A 20 -4.17 9.30 28.32
N ALA A 21 -4.92 10.22 27.72
CA ALA A 21 -6.37 10.11 27.57
C ALA A 21 -6.79 9.26 26.35
N GLY A 22 -5.85 8.83 25.50
CA GLY A 22 -6.11 8.19 24.22
C GLY A 22 -6.04 6.66 24.20
N TRP A 23 -6.07 5.99 25.36
CA TRP A 23 -6.02 4.53 25.42
C TRP A 23 -7.34 3.91 24.95
N THR A 24 -7.33 3.38 23.72
CA THR A 24 -8.42 2.53 23.23
C THR A 24 -8.20 1.08 23.70
N GLY A 25 -9.28 0.30 23.82
CA GLY A 25 -9.17 -1.15 23.93
C GLY A 25 -8.48 -1.79 22.69
N PRO A 26 -8.23 -3.11 22.69
CA PRO A 26 -7.58 -3.78 21.58
C PRO A 26 -8.30 -3.55 20.25
N ILE A 27 -7.64 -2.89 19.30
CA ILE A 27 -8.15 -2.71 17.94
C ILE A 27 -7.76 -3.95 17.13
N THR A 28 -8.75 -4.81 16.84
CA THR A 28 -8.53 -5.99 16.00
C THR A 28 -8.52 -5.59 14.52
N MET A 29 -7.43 -5.88 13.83
CA MET A 29 -7.38 -5.76 12.37
C MET A 29 -8.09 -6.94 11.71
N LYS A 30 -9.08 -6.64 10.86
CA LYS A 30 -9.82 -7.65 10.08
C LYS A 30 -9.36 -7.73 8.62
N ALA A 31 -8.67 -6.70 8.12
CA ALA A 31 -8.15 -6.61 6.76
C ALA A 31 -6.91 -5.71 6.72
N GLY A 32 -6.06 -5.93 5.71
CA GLY A 32 -4.83 -5.16 5.49
C GLY A 32 -3.67 -5.59 6.40
N VAL A 33 -2.65 -4.74 6.46
CA VAL A 33 -1.42 -4.95 7.25
C VAL A 33 -1.27 -3.82 8.28
N ARG A 34 -0.61 -4.12 9.41
CA ARG A 34 -0.44 -3.16 10.51
C ARG A 34 0.56 -2.06 10.12
N GLN A 35 0.11 -0.82 10.06
CA GLN A 35 1.01 0.30 9.80
C GLN A 35 2.10 0.43 10.89
N GLY A 36 3.32 0.76 10.47
CA GLY A 36 4.48 0.88 11.36
C GLY A 36 5.10 -0.45 11.83
N SER A 37 4.55 -1.60 11.41
CA SER A 37 5.20 -2.90 11.65
C SER A 37 6.28 -3.17 10.58
N PRO A 38 7.50 -3.59 10.98
CA PRO A 38 8.55 -3.96 10.03
C PRO A 38 8.16 -5.08 9.06
N LEU A 39 7.26 -5.98 9.49
CA LEU A 39 6.83 -7.12 8.69
C LEU A 39 5.74 -6.77 7.66
N SER A 40 5.08 -5.63 7.81
CA SER A 40 3.93 -5.29 6.98
C SER A 40 4.30 -5.01 5.54
N ALA A 41 5.48 -4.45 5.28
CA ALA A 41 5.99 -4.28 3.92
C ALA A 41 6.18 -5.63 3.21
N ILE A 42 6.76 -6.62 3.90
CA ILE A 42 6.99 -7.96 3.34
C ILE A 42 5.66 -8.67 3.07
N LEU A 43 4.73 -8.63 4.03
CA LEU A 43 3.41 -9.26 3.88
C LEU A 43 2.60 -8.62 2.75
N PHE A 44 2.70 -7.31 2.59
CA PHE A 44 2.06 -6.61 1.47
C PHE A 44 2.64 -7.08 0.13
N ASN A 45 3.97 -7.08 -0.03
CA ASN A 45 4.63 -7.51 -1.26
C ASN A 45 4.34 -8.99 -1.59
N LEU A 46 4.28 -9.86 -0.58
CA LEU A 46 3.88 -11.26 -0.76
C LEU A 46 2.44 -11.41 -1.25
N SER A 47 1.54 -10.49 -0.88
CA SER A 47 0.17 -10.52 -1.42
C SER A 47 0.11 -10.15 -2.90
N LEU A 48 1.02 -9.27 -3.36
CA LEU A 48 1.14 -8.90 -4.78
C LEU A 48 1.69 -10.05 -5.64
N GLU A 49 2.45 -10.98 -5.06
CA GLU A 49 2.98 -12.16 -5.75
C GLU A 49 1.87 -12.98 -6.44
N GLN A 50 0.68 -13.04 -5.85
CA GLN A 50 -0.45 -13.73 -6.45
C GLN A 50 -0.89 -13.05 -7.77
N ILE A 51 -0.83 -11.73 -7.85
CA ILE A 51 -1.09 -10.97 -9.09
C ILE A 51 0.00 -11.29 -10.12
N LEU A 52 1.27 -11.22 -9.70
CA LEU A 52 2.42 -11.44 -10.57
C LEU A 52 2.44 -12.85 -11.17
N ARG A 53 2.11 -13.88 -10.38
CA ARG A 53 2.10 -15.27 -10.82
C ARG A 53 0.88 -15.65 -11.63
N THR A 54 -0.30 -15.13 -11.28
CA THR A 54 -1.51 -15.48 -12.03
C THR A 54 -1.55 -14.81 -13.39
N GLY A 55 -0.72 -13.79 -13.61
CA GLY A 55 -0.63 -13.06 -14.85
C GLY A 55 -1.90 -12.26 -15.13
N VAL A 56 -1.72 -11.14 -15.81
CA VAL A 56 -2.83 -10.46 -16.47
C VAL A 56 -3.20 -11.21 -17.75
N SER A 57 -4.50 -11.27 -18.08
CA SER A 57 -5.01 -12.21 -19.10
C SER A 57 -4.76 -11.76 -20.55
N ALA A 58 -4.61 -10.45 -20.78
CA ALA A 58 -4.38 -9.88 -22.10
C ALA A 58 -2.87 -9.72 -22.41
N PRO A 59 -2.51 -9.53 -23.69
CA PRO A 59 -1.12 -9.36 -24.11
C PRO A 59 -0.44 -8.16 -23.44
N GLY A 60 0.86 -8.32 -23.20
CA GLY A 60 1.73 -7.29 -22.65
C GLY A 60 2.32 -6.35 -23.71
N TYR A 61 3.35 -5.63 -23.30
CA TYR A 61 4.17 -4.77 -24.16
C TYR A 61 5.43 -5.53 -24.63
N HIS A 62 5.73 -5.49 -25.93
CA HIS A 62 6.91 -6.17 -26.46
C HIS A 62 8.16 -5.29 -26.44
N LEU A 63 9.18 -5.71 -25.69
CA LEU A 63 10.46 -5.00 -25.58
C LEU A 63 11.63 -5.98 -25.71
N TYR A 64 12.55 -5.71 -26.64
CA TYR A 64 13.75 -6.53 -26.88
C TYR A 64 13.47 -8.04 -27.09
N GLY A 65 12.35 -8.38 -27.74
CA GLY A 65 11.96 -9.78 -27.97
C GLY A 65 11.33 -10.48 -26.76
N HIS A 66 11.08 -9.74 -25.67
CA HIS A 66 10.38 -10.23 -24.49
C HIS A 66 9.02 -9.54 -24.33
N GLU A 67 8.01 -10.29 -23.92
CA GLU A 67 6.70 -9.75 -23.55
C GLU A 67 6.72 -9.33 -22.07
N LEU A 68 6.56 -8.03 -21.83
CA LEU A 68 6.45 -7.44 -20.49
C LEU A 68 4.99 -7.17 -20.18
N LYS A 69 4.44 -7.88 -19.18
CA LYS A 69 3.03 -7.73 -18.79
C LYS A 69 2.84 -6.79 -17.60
N CYS A 70 3.77 -6.82 -16.66
CA CYS A 70 3.76 -5.95 -15.50
C CYS A 70 5.16 -5.73 -14.94
N LEU A 71 5.34 -4.63 -14.22
CA LEU A 71 6.51 -4.34 -13.40
C LEU A 71 6.01 -4.08 -11.97
N ALA A 72 6.72 -4.60 -10.97
CA ALA A 72 6.41 -4.35 -9.57
C ALA A 72 7.65 -3.77 -8.89
N TYR A 73 7.45 -2.72 -8.10
CA TYR A 73 8.49 -2.10 -7.30
C TYR A 73 7.93 -1.65 -5.96
N ALA A 74 8.51 -2.14 -4.86
CA ALA A 74 7.97 -1.95 -3.53
C ALA A 74 6.47 -2.32 -3.49
N ASP A 75 5.60 -1.39 -3.13
CA ASP A 75 4.15 -1.51 -3.10
C ASP A 75 3.44 -1.11 -4.41
N ASP A 76 4.18 -0.65 -5.41
CA ASP A 76 3.65 -0.22 -6.71
C ASP A 76 3.63 -1.34 -7.75
N LEU A 77 2.56 -1.37 -8.57
CA LEU A 77 2.40 -2.27 -9.70
C LEU A 77 2.05 -1.46 -10.96
N LEU A 78 2.87 -1.62 -12.01
CA LEU A 78 2.64 -1.04 -13.34
C LEU A 78 2.21 -2.14 -14.31
N LEU A 79 1.09 -1.93 -14.99
CA LEU A 79 0.63 -2.78 -16.09
C LEU A 79 1.10 -2.23 -17.43
N LEU A 80 1.56 -3.11 -18.31
CA LEU A 80 2.08 -2.78 -19.63
C LEU A 80 1.30 -3.54 -20.70
N SER A 81 0.96 -2.85 -21.79
CA SER A 81 0.22 -3.40 -22.92
C SER A 81 0.43 -2.53 -24.16
N ASP A 82 0.53 -3.16 -25.33
CA ASP A 82 0.60 -2.48 -26.63
C ASP A 82 -0.75 -1.85 -27.07
N SER A 83 -1.84 -2.12 -26.34
CA SER A 83 -3.19 -1.65 -26.65
C SER A 83 -3.92 -1.15 -25.42
N SER A 84 -4.65 -0.04 -25.56
CA SER A 84 -5.53 0.49 -24.51
C SER A 84 -6.65 -0.49 -24.15
N LEU A 85 -7.17 -1.24 -25.13
CA LEU A 85 -8.18 -2.26 -24.90
C LEU A 85 -7.64 -3.41 -24.05
N ALA A 86 -6.45 -3.92 -24.39
CA ALA A 86 -5.81 -4.99 -23.63
C ALA A 86 -5.40 -4.52 -22.22
N LEU A 87 -4.98 -3.25 -22.08
CA LEU A 87 -4.73 -2.65 -20.77
C LEU A 87 -6.00 -2.60 -19.92
N GLN A 88 -7.13 -2.18 -20.49
CA GLN A 88 -8.41 -2.15 -19.79
C GLN A 88 -8.86 -3.55 -19.37
N GLN A 89 -8.73 -4.55 -20.25
CA GLN A 89 -9.02 -5.96 -19.92
C GLN A 89 -8.19 -6.45 -18.73
N ASN A 90 -6.92 -6.06 -18.67
CA ASN A 90 -6.03 -6.39 -17.56
C ASN A 90 -6.46 -5.70 -16.26
N ILE A 91 -6.91 -4.45 -16.32
CA ILE A 91 -7.47 -3.73 -15.17
C ILE A 91 -8.76 -4.40 -14.68
N ASP A 92 -9.70 -4.69 -15.59
CA ASP A 92 -10.98 -5.32 -15.26
C ASP A 92 -10.77 -6.70 -14.62
N TYR A 93 -9.79 -7.46 -15.12
CA TYR A 93 -9.39 -8.75 -14.56
C TYR A 93 -8.83 -8.65 -13.13
N LEU A 94 -8.06 -7.61 -12.82
CA LEU A 94 -7.58 -7.39 -11.45
C LEU A 94 -8.71 -6.94 -10.52
N GLN A 95 -9.59 -6.05 -11.00
CA GLN A 95 -10.74 -5.56 -10.25
C GLN A 95 -11.76 -6.65 -9.93
N CYS A 96 -11.97 -7.62 -10.84
CA CYS A 96 -12.85 -8.75 -10.58
C CYS A 96 -12.30 -9.67 -9.49
N ARG A 97 -10.97 -9.72 -9.31
CA ARG A 97 -10.29 -10.44 -8.22
C ARG A 97 -10.11 -9.64 -6.93
N GLY A 98 -10.66 -8.43 -6.88
CA GLY A 98 -10.67 -7.61 -5.67
C GLY A 98 -9.44 -6.71 -5.49
N PHE A 99 -8.57 -6.60 -6.51
CA PHE A 99 -7.47 -5.65 -6.50
C PHE A 99 -7.90 -4.29 -7.06
N GLY A 100 -7.50 -3.18 -6.40
CA GLY A 100 -7.78 -1.83 -6.89
C GLY A 100 -9.24 -1.38 -6.80
N ARG A 101 -10.06 -2.03 -5.96
CA ARG A 101 -11.38 -1.50 -5.58
C ARG A 101 -11.20 -0.37 -4.56
N PRO A 102 -11.95 0.75 -4.67
CA PRO A 102 -11.94 1.81 -3.66
C PRO A 102 -12.47 1.32 -2.30
#